data_AF-A0A535HIV8-F1
#
_entry.id   AF-A0A535HIV8-F1
#
_cell.length_a   1.000
_cell.length_b   1.000
_cell.length_c   1.000
_cell.angle_alpha   90.00
_cell.angle_beta   90.00
_cell.angle_gamma   90.00
#
_symmetry.space_group_name_H-M   'P 1'
#
loop_
_entity.id
_entity.type
_entity.pdbx_description
1 polymer ?
#
loop_
_entity_poly.entity_id
_entity_poly.type
_entity_poly.pdbx_seq_one_letter_code
_entity_poly.pdbx_strand_id
1 'polypeptide(L)' 'MRLAVRIVGLFAVLAGLVFFFQGIGVIPGSFMTGRSEWAVIGAALVAGAVALLWLAGIMGSGEKR' A
#
# COMPACT_ATOMS: atom_id res chain seq x y z
N MET A 1 6.17 1.46 -19.43
CA MET A 1 4.95 1.49 -18.57
C MET A 1 5.00 0.52 -17.39
N ARG A 2 5.33 -0.77 -17.57
CA ARG A 2 5.37 -1.76 -16.46
C ARG A 2 6.27 -1.38 -15.28
N LEU A 3 7.44 -0.77 -15.53
CA LEU A 3 8.33 -0.29 -14.47
C LEU A 3 7.73 0.86 -13.66
N ALA A 4 7.08 1.82 -14.31
CA ALA A 4 6.41 2.93 -13.62
C ALA A 4 5.30 2.41 -12.70
N VAL A 5 4.48 1.45 -13.17
CA VAL A 5 3.44 0.80 -12.35
C VAL A 5 4.04 0.08 -11.14
N ARG A 6 5.17 -0.61 -11.31
CA ARG A 6 5.90 -1.26 -10.19
C ARG A 6 6.34 -0.26 -9.14
N ILE A 7 6.98 0.83 -9.58
CA ILE A 7 7.51 1.86 -8.68
C ILE A 7 6.35 2.52 -7.93
N VAL A 8 5.33 3.00 -8.65
CA VAL A 8 4.16 3.65 -8.04
C VAL A 8 3.43 2.71 -7.10
N GLY A 9 3.20 1.45 -7.49
CA GLY A 9 2.54 0.47 -6.65
C GLY A 9 3.34 0.17 -5.37
N LEU A 10 4.66 0.05 -5.46
CA LEU A 10 5.52 -0.16 -4.30
C LEU A 10 5.45 1.02 -3.32
N PHE A 11 5.56 2.25 -3.83
CA PHE A 11 5.43 3.45 -3.00
C PHE A 11 4.03 3.57 -2.37
N ALA A 12 2.98 3.22 -3.10
CA ALA A 12 1.62 3.22 -2.58
C ALA A 12 1.43 2.20 -1.45
N VAL A 13 2.03 1.00 -1.55
CA VAL A 13 2.03 0.01 -0.46
C VAL A 13 2.74 0.57 0.76
N LEU A 14 3.95 1.13 0.59
CA LEU A 14 4.73 1.68 1.70
C LEU A 14 4.00 2.84 2.39
N ALA A 15 3.46 3.78 1.61
CA ALA A 15 2.68 4.90 2.14
C ALA A 15 1.42 4.42 2.87
N GLY A 16 0.70 3.45 2.29
CA GLY A 16 -0.49 2.87 2.91
C GLY A 16 -0.19 2.19 4.24
N LEU A 17 0.93 1.47 4.35
CA LEU A 17 1.38 0.89 5.62
C LEU A 17 1.69 1.97 6.65
N VAL A 18 2.39 3.05 6.27
CA VAL A 18 2.66 4.17 7.19
C VAL A 18 1.34 4.77 7.69
N PHE A 19 0.38 5.03 6.80
CA PHE A 19 -0.92 5.59 7.19
C PHE A 19 -1.70 4.65 8.09
N PHE A 20 -1.65 3.34 7.80
CA PHE A 20 -2.27 2.33 8.64
C PHE A 20 -1.71 2.35 10.06
N PHE A 21 -0.38 2.25 10.18
CA PHE A 21 0.31 2.23 11.46
C PHE A 21 0.22 3.56 12.21
N GLN A 22 0.18 4.70 11.53
CA GLN A 22 -0.15 5.98 12.15
C GLN A 22 -1.58 5.98 12.69
N GLY A 23 -2.55 5.53 11.90
CA GLY A 23 -3.96 5.50 12.32
C GLY A 23 -4.23 4.65 13.56
N ILE A 24 -3.53 3.51 13.71
CA ILE A 24 -3.61 2.67 14.92
C ILE A 24 -2.68 3.12 16.06
N GLY A 25 -1.93 4.21 15.88
CA GLY A 25 -1.10 4.82 16.93
C GLY A 25 0.27 4.16 17.16
N VAL A 26 0.72 3.27 16.25
CA VAL A 26 2.05 2.63 16.33
C VAL A 26 3.16 3.59 15.90
N ILE A 27 2.91 4.38 14.86
CA ILE A 27 3.88 5.38 14.36
C ILE A 27 3.42 6.77 14.79
N PRO A 28 4.16 7.47 15.67
CA PRO A 28 3.88 8.86 16.03
C PRO A 28 4.55 9.87 15.08
N GLY A 29 4.17 11.15 15.20
CA GLY A 29 4.88 12.27 14.55
C GLY A 29 4.07 13.07 13.53
N SER A 30 2.78 12.75 13.33
CA SER A 30 1.89 13.49 12.43
C SER A 30 0.49 13.67 13.00
N PHE A 31 -0.31 14.53 12.38
CA PHE A 31 -1.73 14.73 12.69
C PHE A 31 -2.62 13.48 12.42
N MET A 32 -2.06 12.46 11.78
CA MET A 32 -2.74 11.20 11.47
C MET A 32 -2.68 10.20 12.63
N THR A 33 -1.77 10.41 13.59
CA THR A 33 -1.50 9.42 14.65
C THR A 33 -2.71 9.24 15.56
N GLY A 34 -3.14 7.99 15.78
CA GLY A 34 -4.21 7.63 16.71
C GLY A 34 -5.62 7.92 16.18
N ARG A 35 -5.77 8.15 14.88
CA ARG A 35 -7.03 8.44 14.20
C ARG A 35 -7.42 7.28 13.28
N SER A 36 -8.52 6.62 13.62
CA SER A 36 -8.97 5.38 12.94
C SER A 36 -9.25 5.58 11.45
N GLU A 37 -9.61 6.80 11.03
CA GLU A 37 -9.82 7.18 9.64
C GLU A 37 -8.58 6.88 8.78
N TRP A 38 -7.39 7.18 9.29
CA TRP A 38 -6.12 6.91 8.60
C TRP A 38 -5.77 5.43 8.57
N ALA A 39 -6.22 4.66 9.56
CA ALA A 39 -6.10 3.21 9.54
C ALA A 39 -6.89 2.61 8.36
N VAL A 40 -8.15 3.03 8.20
CA VAL A 40 -9.00 2.56 7.10
C VAL A 40 -8.46 3.00 5.74
N ILE A 41 -8.05 4.27 5.61
CA ILE A 41 -7.46 4.80 4.37
C ILE A 41 -6.17 4.05 4.02
N GLY A 42 -5.28 3.82 4.99
CA GLY A 42 -4.04 3.09 4.80
C GLY A 42 -4.27 1.64 4.36
N ALA A 43 -5.19 0.94 5.01
CA ALA A 43 -5.57 -0.44 4.63
C ALA A 43 -6.13 -0.51 3.20
N ALA A 44 -7.03 0.41 2.85
CA ALA A 44 -7.59 0.50 1.49
C ALA A 44 -6.52 0.78 0.44
N LEU A 45 -5.58 1.68 0.73
CA LEU A 45 -4.48 2.01 -0.17
C LEU A 45 -3.55 0.81 -0.39
N VAL A 46 -3.19 0.09 0.68
CA VAL A 46 -2.39 -1.14 0.56
C VAL A 46 -3.13 -2.19 -0.28
N ALA A 47 -4.40 -2.44 0.02
CA ALA A 47 -5.20 -3.42 -0.73
C ALA A 47 -5.30 -3.06 -2.22
N GLY A 48 -5.58 -1.80 -2.55
CA GLY A 48 -5.64 -1.31 -3.92
C GLY A 48 -4.30 -1.40 -4.65
N ALA A 49 -3.20 -1.04 -3.99
CA ALA A 49 -1.86 -1.11 -4.57
C ALA A 49 -1.43 -2.57 -4.82
N VAL A 50 -1.71 -3.48 -3.89
CA VAL A 50 -1.46 -4.91 -4.06
C VAL A 50 -2.29 -5.48 -5.20
N ALA A 51 -3.58 -5.15 -5.29
CA ALA A 51 -4.44 -5.58 -6.38
C ALA A 51 -3.94 -5.07 -7.75
N LEU A 52 -3.53 -3.79 -7.82
CA LEU A 52 -2.95 -3.21 -9.03
C LEU A 52 -1.68 -3.94 -9.48
N LEU A 53 -0.77 -4.22 -8.53
CA LEU A 53 0.47 -4.95 -8.82
C LEU A 53 0.19 -6.40 -9.25
N TRP A 54 -0.81 -7.05 -8.67
CA TRP A 54 -1.22 -8.40 -9.04
C TRP A 54 -1.81 -8.44 -10.46
N LEU A 55 -2.78 -7.56 -10.75
CA LEU A 55 -3.41 -7.44 -12.07
C LEU A 55 -2.43 -7.04 -13.17
N ALA A 56 -1.41 -6.24 -12.84
CA ALA A 56 -0.34 -5.91 -13.77
C ALA A 56 0.62 -7.08 -14.07
N GLY A 57 0.37 -8.28 -13.52
CA GLY A 57 1.20 -9.48 -13.71
C GLY A 57 2.56 -9.38 -13.04
N ILE A 58 2.69 -8.51 -12.03
CA ILE A 58 3.97 -8.25 -11.35
C ILE A 58 4.20 -9.27 -10.22
N MET A 59 3.13 -9.68 -9.52
CA MET A 59 3.19 -10.73 -8.48
C MET A 59 2.83 -12.13 -8.99
N GLY A 60 2.29 -12.26 -10.21
CA GLY A 60 1.91 -13.53 -10.82
C GLY A 60 2.63 -13.78 -12.14
N SER A 61 3.89 -14.22 -12.09
CA SER A 61 4.61 -14.74 -13.26
C SER A 61 5.52 -15.91 -12.89
N GLY A 62 5.06 -16.78 -11.96
CA GLY A 62 5.76 -18.01 -11.59
C GLY A 62 5.32 -19.26 -12.34
N GLU A 63 4.17 -19.26 -13.03
CA GLU A 63 3.60 -20.47 -13.60
C GLU A 63 3.37 -20.33 -15.11
N LYS A 64 4.30 -20.87 -15.89
CA LYS A 64 4.15 -21.54 -17.21
C LYS A 64 5.52 -21.60 -17.86
N ARG A 65 6.28 -22.62 -17.50
CA ARG A 65 7.39 -23.14 -18.31
C ARG A 65 7.03 -24.55 -18.73
#